data_AF-D5RTY9-F1
#
_entry.id   AF-D5RTY9-F1
#
_cell.length_a   1.000
_cell.length_b   1.000
_cell.length_c   1.000
_cell.angle_alpha   90.00
_cell.angle_beta   90.00
_cell.angle_gamma   90.00
#
_symmetry.space_group_name_H-M   'P 1'
#
loop_
_entity.id
_entity.type
_entity.pdbx_description
1 polymer ?
#
loop_
_entity_poly.entity_id
_entity_poly.type
_entity_poly.pdbx_seq_one_letter_code
_entity_poly.pdbx_strand_id
1 'polypeptide(L)'
;MPLSTRHHASHDVFLLRDGLFEAPPNAVLHTGGTAAPGGEEKAAPGGLGRTLSQWPLNCFLLRGPTGLTLVDAGCGSAWGEGFGGARAALGRLGLAPEAIDHVLLTHLHSDHGLGLFEGEAAYFPRAEILLPRAELAFFTDTAERDRLPAARQGGFALAARLQRLYA
;
A
#
# COMPACT_ATOMS: atom_id res chain seq x y z
N MET A 1 15.77 11.96 3.03
CA MET A 1 15.15 12.99 2.17
C MET A 1 14.18 13.83 3.00
N PRO A 2 14.09 15.15 2.74
CA PRO A 2 13.09 16.00 3.38
C PRO A 2 11.69 15.49 3.01
N LEU A 3 10.74 15.61 3.96
CA LEU A 3 9.34 15.29 3.68
C LEU A 3 8.75 16.38 2.79
N SER A 4 7.98 15.96 1.79
CA SER A 4 7.21 16.90 0.98
C SER A 4 5.87 17.15 1.68
N THR A 5 5.62 18.41 2.01
CA THR A 5 4.39 18.85 2.65
C THR A 5 3.68 19.87 1.76
N ARG A 6 2.36 19.79 1.69
CA ARG A 6 1.50 20.81 1.08
C ARG A 6 0.42 21.20 2.06
N HIS A 7 0.10 22.48 2.12
CA HIS A 7 -1.05 22.97 2.87
C HIS A 7 -2.25 23.03 1.93
N HIS A 8 -3.37 22.41 2.32
CA HIS A 8 -4.61 22.43 1.56
C HIS A 8 -5.81 22.60 2.50
N ALA A 9 -6.53 23.71 2.34
CA ALA A 9 -7.61 24.12 3.23
C ALA A 9 -7.16 24.06 4.71
N SER A 10 -7.81 23.26 5.55
CA SER A 10 -7.47 23.11 6.97
C SER A 10 -6.48 21.98 7.27
N HIS A 11 -5.79 21.43 6.26
CA HIS A 11 -4.94 20.25 6.41
C HIS A 11 -3.51 20.50 5.91
N ASP A 12 -2.55 19.97 6.67
CA ASP A 12 -1.21 19.71 6.17
C ASP A 12 -1.17 18.29 5.61
N VAL A 13 -0.77 18.17 4.35
CA VAL A 13 -0.68 16.91 3.61
C VAL A 13 0.77 16.55 3.42
N PHE A 14 1.19 15.42 3.98
CA PHE A 14 2.56 14.90 3.85
C PHE A 14 2.57 13.71 2.91
N LEU A 15 3.42 13.77 1.89
CA LEU A 15 3.73 12.61 1.05
C LEU A 15 4.72 11.71 1.79
N LEU A 16 4.30 10.48 2.06
CA LEU A 16 5.12 9.46 2.71
C LEU A 16 5.45 8.36 1.70
N ARG A 17 6.70 8.25 1.26
CA ARG A 17 7.10 7.18 0.35
C ARG A 17 7.44 5.93 1.15
N ASP A 18 6.68 4.85 0.96
CA ASP A 18 6.91 3.56 1.60
C ASP A 18 8.08 2.81 0.98
N GLY A 19 8.21 2.87 -0.34
CA GLY A 19 9.32 2.25 -1.06
C GLY A 19 9.27 2.54 -2.55
N LEU A 20 10.13 1.85 -3.30
CA LEU A 20 10.17 1.90 -4.76
C LEU A 20 10.06 0.48 -5.28
N PHE A 21 8.90 0.12 -5.81
CA PHE A 21 8.67 -1.20 -6.37
C PHE A 21 9.28 -1.28 -7.76
N GLU A 22 10.15 -2.28 -7.97
CA GLU A 22 10.73 -2.57 -9.28
C GLU A 22 9.81 -3.53 -10.04
N ALA A 23 8.90 -2.96 -10.81
CA ALA A 23 7.91 -3.73 -11.55
C ALA A 23 8.58 -4.48 -12.72
N PRO A 24 8.43 -5.82 -12.80
CA PRO A 24 8.85 -6.55 -13.98
C PRO A 24 8.00 -6.14 -15.21
N PRO A 25 8.51 -6.36 -16.44
CA PRO A 25 7.80 -5.94 -17.66
C PRO A 25 6.38 -6.50 -17.83
N ASN A 26 6.06 -7.61 -17.15
CA ASN A 26 4.77 -8.27 -17.16
C ASN A 26 3.91 -7.98 -15.91
N ALA A 27 4.28 -6.98 -15.10
CA ALA A 27 3.54 -6.61 -13.89
C ALA A 27 2.14 -6.05 -14.21
N VAL A 28 1.97 -5.42 -15.38
CA VAL A 28 0.67 -4.97 -15.89
C VAL A 28 0.46 -5.61 -17.26
N LEU A 29 -0.60 -6.40 -17.36
CA LEU A 29 -1.07 -7.00 -18.61
C LEU A 29 -2.40 -6.36 -18.97
N HIS A 30 -2.65 -6.11 -20.26
CA HIS A 30 -4.00 -5.74 -20.67
C HIS A 30 -4.96 -6.91 -20.43
N THR A 31 -6.25 -6.59 -20.29
CA THR A 31 -7.34 -7.55 -20.10
C THR A 31 -7.42 -8.61 -21.22
N GLY A 32 -6.83 -8.36 -22.39
CA GLY A 32 -6.68 -9.33 -23.49
C GLY A 32 -5.50 -10.30 -23.35
N GLY A 33 -4.72 -10.26 -22.26
CA GLY A 33 -3.59 -11.17 -22.02
C GLY A 33 -2.30 -10.80 -22.74
N THR A 34 -2.31 -9.80 -23.62
CA THR A 34 -1.09 -9.23 -24.19
C THR A 34 -0.44 -8.28 -23.18
N ALA A 35 0.89 -8.36 -23.03
CA ALA A 35 1.65 -7.30 -22.37
C ALA A 35 1.29 -5.95 -23.01
N ALA A 36 1.34 -4.87 -22.24
CA ALA A 36 1.14 -3.53 -22.79
C ALA A 36 2.05 -3.30 -24.01
N PRO A 37 1.56 -2.65 -25.09
CA PRO A 37 2.42 -2.26 -26.20
C PRO A 37 3.63 -1.48 -25.64
N GLY A 38 4.83 -2.02 -25.83
CA GLY A 38 6.08 -1.51 -25.24
C GLY A 38 6.75 -2.42 -24.20
N GLY A 39 6.14 -3.54 -23.80
CA GLY A 39 6.75 -4.55 -22.93
C GLY A 39 7.85 -5.38 -23.61
N GLU A 40 7.79 -5.53 -24.93
CA GLU A 40 8.72 -6.35 -25.72
C GLU A 40 9.86 -5.53 -26.37
N GLU A 41 9.65 -4.25 -26.67
CA GLU A 41 10.65 -3.42 -27.39
C GLU A 41 11.93 -3.12 -26.60
N LYS A 42 11.97 -3.41 -25.29
CA LYS A 42 13.18 -3.23 -24.47
C LYS A 42 13.94 -4.53 -24.17
N ALA A 43 13.66 -5.59 -24.91
CA ALA A 43 14.38 -6.87 -24.81
C ALA A 43 15.24 -7.16 -26.06
N ALA A 44 15.72 -6.13 -26.76
CA ALA A 44 16.65 -6.31 -27.88
C ALA A 44 18.01 -6.85 -27.39
N PRO A 45 18.60 -7.88 -28.03
CA PRO A 45 19.94 -8.35 -27.70
C PRO A 45 20.95 -7.26 -28.04
N GLY A 46 21.61 -6.70 -27.01
CA GLY A 46 22.57 -5.60 -27.13
C GLY A 46 22.11 -4.25 -26.58
N GLY A 47 20.86 -4.12 -26.14
CA GLY A 47 20.40 -2.97 -25.35
C GLY A 47 20.76 -3.13 -23.87
N LEU A 48 21.21 -2.05 -23.21
CA LEU A 48 21.47 -2.04 -21.77
C LEU A 48 20.32 -2.71 -21.00
N GLY A 49 20.64 -3.80 -20.31
CA GLY A 49 19.67 -4.74 -19.77
C GLY A 49 18.62 -4.14 -18.83
N ARG A 50 17.43 -4.76 -18.88
CA ARG A 50 16.36 -4.71 -17.86
C ARG A 50 15.90 -3.29 -17.50
N THR A 51 14.95 -2.72 -18.27
CA THR A 51 14.16 -1.61 -17.71
C THR A 51 13.09 -2.19 -16.78
N LEU A 52 13.45 -2.35 -15.51
CA LEU A 52 12.44 -2.42 -14.44
C LEU A 52 11.76 -1.05 -14.39
N SER A 53 10.43 -1.02 -14.46
CA SER A 53 9.70 0.24 -14.22
C SER A 53 9.63 0.46 -12.72
N GLN A 54 10.11 1.61 -12.26
CA GLN A 54 10.12 1.94 -10.83
C GLN A 54 8.82 2.64 -10.44
N TRP A 55 8.03 2.01 -9.58
CA TRP A 55 6.75 2.54 -9.10
C TRP A 55 6.88 2.96 -7.63
N PRO A 56 6.79 4.26 -7.32
CA PRO A 56 6.85 4.71 -5.94
C PRO A 56 5.57 4.32 -5.21
N LEU A 57 5.69 3.59 -4.10
CA LEU A 57 4.59 3.32 -3.20
C LEU A 57 4.45 4.51 -2.25
N ASN A 58 3.33 5.21 -2.35
CA ASN A 58 3.09 6.43 -1.61
C ASN A 58 1.88 6.27 -0.70
N CYS A 59 2.01 6.78 0.51
CA CYS A 59 0.94 7.01 1.45
C CYS A 59 0.85 8.51 1.72
N PHE A 60 -0.26 8.96 2.29
CA PHE A 60 -0.44 10.37 2.65
C PHE A 60 -0.84 10.50 4.10
N LEU A 61 -0.13 11.31 4.87
CA LEU A 61 -0.61 11.75 6.17
C LEU A 61 -1.34 13.07 6.01
N LEU A 62 -2.58 13.10 6.47
CA LEU A 62 -3.40 14.29 6.61
C LEU A 62 -3.39 14.69 8.07
N ARG A 63 -2.82 15.84 8.37
CA ARG A 63 -2.86 16.47 9.69
C ARG A 63 -3.86 17.60 9.65
N GLY A 64 -4.94 17.48 10.40
CA GLY A 64 -6.04 18.44 10.41
C GLY A 64 -6.63 18.69 11.78
N PRO A 65 -7.71 19.49 11.86
CA PRO A 65 -8.37 19.83 13.13
C PRO A 65 -9.01 18.63 13.83
N THR A 66 -9.29 17.55 13.11
CA THR A 66 -9.89 16.32 13.64
C THR A 66 -8.87 15.22 13.95
N GLY A 67 -7.57 15.50 13.80
CA GLY A 67 -6.51 14.54 14.12
C GLY A 67 -5.61 14.17 12.95
N LEU A 68 -5.03 12.97 13.02
CA LEU A 68 -4.06 12.40 12.09
C LEU A 68 -4.69 11.23 11.34
N THR A 69 -4.94 11.44 10.05
CA THR A 69 -5.46 10.41 9.15
C THR A 69 -4.38 9.99 8.16
N LEU A 70 -4.13 8.69 8.06
CA LEU A 70 -3.28 8.11 7.04
C LEU A 70 -4.14 7.61 5.87
N VAL A 71 -3.77 7.95 4.63
CA VAL A 71 -4.34 7.36 3.41
C VAL A 71 -3.36 6.31 2.91
N ASP A 72 -3.80 5.05 2.97
CA ASP A 72 -3.02 3.82 2.81
C ASP A 72 -1.87 3.67 3.81
N ALA A 73 -1.48 2.44 4.12
CA ALA A 73 -0.41 2.15 5.08
C ALA A 73 0.89 1.65 4.42
N GLY A 74 0.90 1.47 3.10
CA GLY A 74 2.02 0.88 2.39
C GLY A 74 2.08 -0.64 2.59
N CYS A 75 3.24 -1.22 2.31
CA CYS A 75 3.53 -2.62 2.60
C CYS A 75 4.30 -2.83 3.93
N GLY A 76 4.77 -1.76 4.56
CA GLY A 76 5.54 -1.85 5.81
C GLY A 76 6.82 -2.66 5.62
N SER A 77 7.15 -3.53 6.57
CA SER A 77 8.30 -4.44 6.47
C SER A 77 8.04 -5.68 5.60
N ALA A 78 6.81 -5.90 5.13
CA ALA A 78 6.39 -7.17 4.54
C ALA A 78 7.06 -7.49 3.19
N TRP A 79 7.49 -6.47 2.44
CA TRP A 79 8.19 -6.64 1.16
C TRP A 79 9.72 -6.62 1.30
N GLY A 80 10.23 -6.58 2.53
CA GLY A 80 11.65 -6.68 2.82
C GLY A 80 12.39 -5.35 2.75
N GLU A 81 13.70 -5.44 2.54
CA GLU A 81 14.61 -4.29 2.53
C GLU A 81 14.21 -3.27 1.45
N GLY A 82 14.25 -1.98 1.82
CA GLY A 82 13.88 -0.87 0.93
C GLY A 82 12.41 -0.40 1.06
N PHE A 83 11.59 -1.11 1.85
CA PHE A 83 10.22 -0.73 2.18
C PHE A 83 10.05 -0.27 3.64
N GLY A 84 8.84 0.12 4.04
CA GLY A 84 8.55 0.65 5.37
C GLY A 84 8.92 2.13 5.55
N GLY A 85 9.23 2.82 4.46
CA GLY A 85 9.60 4.23 4.45
C GLY A 85 8.50 5.16 4.96
N ALA A 86 7.22 4.76 4.87
CA ALA A 86 6.11 5.55 5.38
C ALA A 86 6.11 5.58 6.91
N ARG A 87 6.34 4.43 7.55
CA ARG A 87 6.53 4.33 9.02
C ARG A 87 7.73 5.13 9.49
N ALA A 88 8.86 5.00 8.78
CA ALA A 88 10.06 5.78 9.09
C ALA A 88 9.81 7.29 8.93
N ALA A 89 8.99 7.70 7.97
CA ALA A 89 8.59 9.09 7.78
C ALA A 89 7.73 9.63 8.93
N LEU A 90 6.77 8.85 9.42
CA LEU A 90 5.98 9.20 10.61
C LEU A 90 6.89 9.40 11.84
N GLY A 91 7.86 8.50 12.05
CA GLY A 91 8.85 8.64 13.12
C GLY A 91 9.68 9.93 13.01
N ARG A 92 10.09 10.32 11.79
CA ARG A 92 10.78 11.61 11.56
C ARG A 92 9.90 12.84 11.84
N LEU A 93 8.58 12.70 11.79
CA LEU A 93 7.63 13.74 12.20
C LEU A 93 7.37 13.74 13.70
N GLY A 94 8.04 12.88 14.48
CA GLY A 94 7.82 12.72 15.91
C GLY A 94 6.51 12.00 16.25
N LEU A 95 5.92 11.28 15.30
CA LEU A 95 4.65 10.58 15.48
C LEU A 95 4.91 9.12 15.82
N ALA A 96 4.48 8.70 17.01
CA ALA A 96 4.39 7.30 17.37
C ALA A 96 3.21 6.64 16.64
N PRO A 97 3.21 5.30 16.44
CA PRO A 97 2.11 4.64 15.74
C PRO A 97 0.74 4.85 16.41
N GLU A 98 0.72 4.97 17.74
CA GLU A 98 -0.49 5.22 18.50
C GLU A 98 -1.09 6.61 18.17
N ALA A 99 -0.28 7.57 17.71
CA ALA A 99 -0.76 8.91 17.38
C ALA A 99 -1.68 8.95 16.16
N ILE A 100 -1.73 7.89 15.35
CA ILE A 100 -2.62 7.83 14.18
C ILE A 100 -4.04 7.50 14.63
N ASP A 101 -4.98 8.38 14.30
CA ASP A 101 -6.40 8.26 14.69
C ASP A 101 -7.18 7.42 13.68
N HIS A 102 -6.89 7.58 12.39
CA HIS A 102 -7.58 6.90 11.31
C HIS A 102 -6.61 6.41 10.24
N VAL A 103 -6.89 5.25 9.66
CA VAL A 103 -6.29 4.82 8.39
C VAL A 103 -7.39 4.56 7.37
N LEU A 104 -7.40 5.35 6.30
CA LEU A 104 -8.27 5.17 5.15
C LEU A 104 -7.54 4.32 4.11
N LEU A 105 -8.02 3.09 3.89
CA LEU A 105 -7.54 2.24 2.81
C LEU A 105 -8.30 2.56 1.52
N THR A 106 -7.57 2.87 0.46
CA THR A 106 -8.17 3.09 -0.87
C THR A 106 -8.75 1.78 -1.42
N HIS A 107 -8.05 0.67 -1.22
CA HIS A 107 -8.44 -0.70 -1.56
C HIS A 107 -7.55 -1.72 -0.83
N LEU A 108 -7.85 -3.02 -0.95
CA LEU A 108 -7.16 -4.11 -0.25
C LEU A 108 -6.13 -4.86 -1.11
N HIS A 109 -5.13 -4.13 -1.59
CA HIS A 109 -3.88 -4.75 -2.07
C HIS A 109 -2.76 -4.68 -1.03
N SER A 110 -1.78 -5.56 -1.19
CA SER A 110 -0.68 -5.74 -0.25
C SER A 110 0.20 -4.50 -0.09
N ASP A 111 0.33 -3.70 -1.13
CA ASP A 111 1.09 -2.44 -1.16
C ASP A 111 0.35 -1.27 -0.51
N HIS A 112 -0.91 -1.45 -0.12
CA HIS A 112 -1.72 -0.44 0.58
C HIS A 112 -2.02 -0.84 2.03
N GLY A 113 -2.22 -2.13 2.30
CA GLY A 113 -2.71 -2.60 3.60
C GLY A 113 -1.70 -3.33 4.49
N LEU A 114 -0.63 -3.93 3.98
CA LEU A 114 0.28 -4.73 4.82
C LEU A 114 1.04 -3.86 5.84
N GLY A 115 1.21 -2.57 5.56
CA GLY A 115 1.78 -1.62 6.49
C GLY A 115 0.95 -1.38 7.76
N LEU A 116 -0.26 -1.95 7.86
CA LEU A 116 -1.04 -1.97 9.10
C LEU A 116 -0.52 -2.97 10.13
N PHE A 117 0.46 -3.82 9.80
CA PHE A 117 0.85 -4.88 10.72
C PHE A 117 2.34 -5.08 10.94
N GLU A 118 2.70 -5.56 12.12
CA GLU A 118 4.04 -6.01 12.47
C GLU A 118 3.98 -7.43 13.02
N GLY A 119 4.56 -8.40 12.31
CA GLY A 119 4.48 -9.81 12.71
C GLY A 119 3.05 -10.33 12.68
N GLU A 120 2.40 -10.50 13.84
CA GLU A 120 0.97 -10.83 14.04
C GLU A 120 0.20 -9.73 14.81
N ALA A 121 0.81 -8.56 15.04
CA ALA A 121 0.23 -7.46 15.79
C ALA A 121 -0.24 -6.31 14.87
N ALA A 122 -1.17 -5.49 15.37
CA ALA A 122 -1.55 -4.21 14.79
C ALA A 122 -0.40 -3.21 14.95
N TYR A 123 0.03 -2.56 13.86
CA TYR A 123 1.08 -1.55 13.91
C TYR A 123 0.57 -0.20 14.42
N PHE A 124 -0.65 0.20 14.04
CA PHE A 124 -1.32 1.42 14.50
C PHE A 124 -2.45 1.05 15.48
N PRO A 125 -2.17 0.72 16.75
CA PRO A 125 -3.13 0.01 17.60
C PRO A 125 -4.35 0.84 18.05
N ARG A 126 -4.32 2.17 17.88
CA ARG A 126 -5.45 3.06 18.21
C ARG A 126 -6.27 3.50 17.01
N ALA A 127 -5.79 3.21 15.79
CA ALA A 127 -6.39 3.75 14.59
C ALA A 127 -7.69 3.03 14.24
N GLU A 128 -8.74 3.78 13.92
CA GLU A 128 -9.91 3.26 13.24
C GLU A 128 -9.56 3.01 11.75
N ILE A 129 -9.82 1.79 11.27
CA ILE A 129 -9.56 1.43 9.88
C ILE A 129 -10.81 1.63 9.05
N LEU A 130 -10.74 2.55 8.09
CA LEU A 130 -11.83 2.88 7.17
C LEU A 130 -11.54 2.22 5.82
N LEU A 131 -12.49 1.41 5.35
CA LEU A 131 -12.38 0.68 4.09
C LEU A 131 -13.74 0.71 3.35
N PRO A 132 -13.76 0.83 2.01
CA PRO A 132 -14.99 0.69 1.25
C PRO A 132 -15.69 -0.64 1.54
N ARG A 133 -16.99 -0.58 1.85
CA ARG A 133 -17.81 -1.78 2.14
C ARG A 133 -17.71 -2.86 1.06
N ALA A 134 -17.66 -2.44 -0.21
CA ALA A 134 -17.56 -3.37 -1.34
C ALA A 134 -16.24 -4.15 -1.36
N GLU A 135 -15.13 -3.51 -1.01
CA GLU A 135 -13.82 -4.17 -0.89
C GLU A 135 -13.85 -5.24 0.20
N LEU A 136 -14.37 -4.89 1.38
CA LEU A 136 -14.48 -5.85 2.47
C LEU A 136 -15.39 -7.03 2.10
N ALA A 137 -16.54 -6.76 1.47
CA ALA A 137 -17.47 -7.80 1.04
C ALA A 137 -16.82 -8.75 0.03
N PHE A 138 -16.08 -8.22 -0.95
CA PHE A 138 -15.35 -9.03 -1.93
C PHE A 138 -14.28 -9.90 -1.28
N PHE A 139 -13.39 -9.32 -0.48
CA PHE A 139 -12.25 -10.03 0.10
C PHE A 139 -12.57 -10.92 1.31
N THR A 140 -13.84 -10.94 1.75
CA THR A 140 -14.33 -11.89 2.76
C THR A 140 -15.19 -13.01 2.17
N ASP A 141 -15.47 -12.97 0.87
CA ASP A 141 -16.23 -14.03 0.19
C ASP A 141 -15.29 -15.16 -0.27
N THR A 142 -15.50 -16.36 0.27
CA THR A 142 -14.71 -17.55 -0.08
C THR A 142 -14.95 -18.01 -1.52
N ALA A 143 -16.14 -17.84 -2.08
CA ALA A 143 -16.42 -18.21 -3.47
C ALA A 143 -15.66 -17.27 -4.43
N GLU A 144 -15.56 -15.99 -4.07
CA GLU A 144 -14.76 -15.00 -4.77
C GLU A 144 -13.26 -15.31 -4.71
N ARG A 145 -12.78 -15.80 -3.56
CA ARG A 145 -11.40 -16.27 -3.42
C ARG A 145 -11.13 -17.47 -4.33
N ASP A 146 -11.98 -18.48 -4.26
CA ASP A 146 -11.73 -19.78 -4.87
C ASP A 146 -11.83 -19.74 -6.40
N ARG A 147 -12.54 -18.76 -6.97
CA ARG A 147 -12.55 -18.51 -8.43
C ARG A 147 -11.31 -17.79 -8.96
N LEU A 148 -10.46 -17.23 -8.08
CA LEU A 148 -9.27 -16.49 -8.49
C LEU A 148 -8.01 -17.36 -8.45
N PRO A 149 -7.03 -17.12 -9.35
CA PRO A 149 -5.71 -17.73 -9.23
C PRO A 149 -5.05 -17.39 -7.89
N ALA A 150 -4.26 -18.29 -7.31
CA ALA A 150 -3.61 -18.11 -6.01
C ALA A 150 -2.83 -16.78 -5.90
N ALA A 151 -2.15 -16.34 -6.97
CA ALA A 151 -1.42 -15.08 -7.02
C ALA A 151 -2.31 -13.82 -6.84
N ARG A 152 -3.64 -13.94 -7.01
CA ARG A 152 -4.63 -12.86 -6.83
C ARG A 152 -5.43 -13.00 -5.54
N GLN A 153 -5.09 -13.97 -4.68
CA GLN A 153 -5.81 -14.21 -3.43
C GLN A 153 -5.22 -13.45 -2.22
N GLY A 154 -4.16 -12.65 -2.41
CA GLY A 154 -3.48 -11.95 -1.31
C GLY A 154 -4.39 -11.03 -0.48
N GLY A 155 -5.32 -10.32 -1.12
CA GLY A 155 -6.27 -9.44 -0.43
C GLY A 155 -7.22 -10.15 0.54
N PHE A 156 -7.51 -11.45 0.32
CA PHE A 156 -8.38 -12.23 1.21
C PHE A 156 -7.68 -12.54 2.55
N ALA A 157 -6.39 -12.89 2.51
CA ALA A 157 -5.59 -13.08 3.71
C ALA A 157 -5.43 -11.76 4.48
N LEU A 158 -5.26 -10.65 3.76
CA LEU A 158 -5.21 -9.31 4.32
C LEU A 158 -6.52 -8.93 5.01
N ALA A 159 -7.68 -9.13 4.37
CA ALA A 159 -9.00 -8.85 4.95
C ALA A 159 -9.24 -9.66 6.22
N ALA A 160 -8.94 -10.97 6.20
CA ALA A 160 -9.06 -11.82 7.37
C ALA A 160 -8.17 -11.33 8.52
N ARG A 161 -6.98 -10.80 8.21
CA ARG A 161 -6.06 -10.25 9.21
C ARG A 161 -6.53 -8.92 9.78
N LEU A 162 -7.07 -8.03 8.95
CA LEU A 162 -7.72 -6.79 9.38
C LEU A 162 -8.82 -7.07 10.40
N GLN A 163 -9.74 -7.99 10.08
CA GLN A 163 -10.85 -8.35 10.96
C GLN A 163 -10.41 -8.95 12.29
N ARG A 164 -9.24 -9.60 12.36
CA ARG A 164 -8.72 -10.13 13.63
C ARG A 164 -8.10 -9.07 14.52
N LEU A 165 -7.49 -8.04 13.93
CA LEU A 165 -6.63 -7.09 14.66
C LEU A 165 -7.27 -5.72 14.89
N TYR A 166 -8.31 -5.39 14.13
CA TYR A 166 -8.91 -4.05 14.09
C TYR A 166 -10.45 -4.06 14.18
N ALA A 167 -11.07 -5.20 14.54
CA ALA A 167 -12.52 -5.32 14.73
C ALA A 167 -12.94 -5.11 16.19
#